data_AF-A0A9P6NXK1-F1
#
_entry.id   AF-A0A9P6NXK1-F1
#
_cell.length_a   1.000
_cell.length_b   1.000
_cell.length_c   1.000
_cell.angle_alpha   90.00
_cell.angle_beta   90.00
_cell.angle_gamma   90.00
#
_symmetry.space_group_name_H-M   'P 1'
#
loop_
_entity.id
_entity.type
_entity.pdbx_description
1 polymer ?
#
loop_
_entity_poly.entity_id
_entity_poly.type
_entity_poly.pdbx_seq_one_letter_code
_entity_poly.pdbx_strand_id
1 'polypeptide(L)'
;MSLSSLATLISDSVATIERAVADAAKTRHQASRSGASRAVTPHDVLEAVDLIVAACAELTAKVQDSTGFICKHALGFNVSSAIRVAVEGHVPEILRPHGSKGLHINQIAEQCDANANRLERILRLLVSHHIFTSPERGVFANNRHSLALDTGKLAEELPKELNSEKYMGPNTLPALITHSTDEMFKSSSHLSECILEPSSSRSFFGDQSPFSHAFETGMDFQTFLQLSFDQEVRLRRFIIATECLSRIGASDQGLGGYNWGTIGNGMRWSYHQMPQRALLLNTTHFPGLLVDVGGGVGHVALSLARSYPNLRIILQDRAEVIAQAATFWEKQFPQAVNSKRVVLETQNVFDPQRRKGIRVFYVRFVIREWNDAQAVRILTNLSKASSASTKLILVERTVTNWSGQSVNDCPLKSWDILSEARVPKNVQSSFCHNEDHPAILEETGRPLIDLLDAQLMLYGPGRERTLEELVLLLNESNWKVEKISRPGTSSLTQLICKPIIRPEDEEEETGTWKKAAGPARTTSPAKPKSVLGRLDSSVKAQEREQAHEEQVQLTSESALVPEITVTSDEATRDEGSRQPLLVPQVSIQSADDEPMSEHSSALDTKSWIVGPLNRPI
;
A
#
# COMPACT_ATOMS: atom_id res chain seq x y z
N MET A 1 15.00 -19.31 -17.74
CA MET A 1 16.29 -20.05 -17.93
C MET A 1 16.08 -21.57 -18.19
N SER A 2 17.13 -22.38 -18.38
CA SER A 2 17.05 -23.87 -18.41
C SER A 2 17.17 -24.48 -16.99
N LEU A 3 16.70 -25.71 -16.77
CA LEU A 3 16.78 -26.37 -15.44
C LEU A 3 18.21 -26.42 -14.90
N SER A 4 19.18 -26.79 -15.73
CA SER A 4 20.60 -26.82 -15.34
C SER A 4 21.13 -25.41 -15.04
N SER A 5 20.71 -24.40 -15.82
CA SER A 5 21.11 -23.00 -15.57
C SER A 5 20.56 -22.47 -14.25
N LEU A 6 19.33 -22.85 -13.89
CA LEU A 6 18.71 -22.51 -12.60
C LEU A 6 19.46 -23.19 -11.44
N ALA A 7 19.82 -24.47 -11.58
CA ALA A 7 20.59 -25.18 -10.57
C ALA A 7 21.99 -24.55 -10.35
N THR A 8 22.69 -24.16 -11.42
CA THR A 8 23.95 -23.41 -11.33
C THR A 8 23.76 -22.07 -10.64
N LEU A 9 22.75 -21.28 -11.03
CA LEU A 9 22.47 -19.96 -10.42
C LEU A 9 22.19 -20.07 -8.92
N ILE A 10 21.43 -21.08 -8.49
CA ILE A 10 21.18 -21.36 -7.07
C ILE A 10 22.52 -21.69 -6.37
N SER A 11 23.34 -22.56 -6.95
CA SER A 11 24.64 -22.97 -6.38
C SER A 11 25.61 -21.79 -6.22
N ASP A 12 25.74 -20.93 -7.23
CA ASP A 12 26.65 -19.78 -7.22
C ASP A 12 26.19 -18.70 -6.21
N SER A 13 24.88 -18.53 -6.09
CA SER A 13 24.27 -17.64 -5.10
C SER A 13 24.46 -18.17 -3.67
N VAL A 14 24.27 -19.47 -3.43
CA VAL A 14 24.56 -20.12 -2.14
C VAL A 14 26.03 -19.92 -1.76
N ALA A 15 26.96 -20.19 -2.68
CA ALA A 15 28.40 -20.01 -2.44
C ALA A 15 28.77 -18.55 -2.10
N THR A 16 28.01 -17.57 -2.60
CA THR A 16 28.18 -16.15 -2.28
C THR A 16 27.72 -15.83 -0.85
N ILE A 17 26.57 -16.35 -0.43
CA ILE A 17 26.07 -16.21 0.95
C ILE A 17 27.02 -16.89 1.94
N GLU A 18 27.45 -18.13 1.67
CA GLU A 18 28.35 -18.89 2.55
C GLU A 18 29.71 -18.19 2.73
N ARG A 19 30.27 -17.64 1.65
CA ARG A 19 31.51 -16.84 1.70
C ARG A 19 31.36 -15.62 2.60
N ALA A 20 30.27 -14.85 2.44
CA ALA A 20 30.00 -13.68 3.27
C ALA A 20 29.77 -14.04 4.75
N VAL A 21 29.10 -15.16 5.04
CA VAL A 21 28.93 -15.67 6.42
C VAL A 21 30.28 -16.07 7.02
N ALA A 22 31.14 -16.76 6.27
CA ALA A 22 32.48 -17.14 6.72
C ALA A 22 33.36 -15.92 7.00
N ASP A 23 33.31 -14.88 6.16
CA ASP A 23 34.09 -13.65 6.35
C ASP A 23 33.56 -12.80 7.51
N ALA A 24 32.24 -12.74 7.70
CA ALA A 24 31.62 -12.10 8.87
C ALA A 24 32.01 -12.82 10.17
N ALA A 25 32.14 -14.17 10.15
CA ALA A 25 32.62 -14.94 11.30
C ALA A 25 34.09 -14.61 11.64
N LYS A 26 34.99 -14.59 10.65
CA LYS A 26 36.41 -14.18 10.82
C LYS A 26 36.51 -12.78 11.44
N THR A 27 35.73 -11.82 10.92
CA THR A 27 35.71 -10.44 11.42
C THR A 27 35.17 -10.36 12.85
N ARG A 28 34.14 -11.15 13.20
CA ARG A 28 33.57 -11.20 14.56
C ARG A 28 34.55 -11.76 15.60
N HIS A 29 35.43 -12.69 15.21
CA HIS A 29 36.52 -13.15 16.07
C HIS A 29 37.60 -12.08 16.34
N GLN A 30 37.77 -11.10 15.44
CA GLN A 30 38.70 -9.98 15.60
C GLN A 30 38.07 -8.77 16.34
N ALA A 31 36.75 -8.57 16.22
CA ALA A 31 36.04 -7.37 16.66
C ALA A 31 35.52 -7.38 18.11
N SER A 32 35.93 -8.32 18.97
CA SER A 32 35.40 -8.49 20.35
C SER A 32 35.75 -7.37 21.36
N ARG A 33 36.21 -6.20 20.88
CA ARG A 33 36.71 -5.08 21.71
C ARG A 33 36.00 -3.74 21.51
N SER A 34 35.01 -3.63 20.62
CA SER A 34 34.17 -2.43 20.52
C SER A 34 32.72 -2.80 20.24
N GLY A 35 31.80 -2.24 21.04
CA GLY A 35 30.36 -2.48 20.89
C GLY A 35 29.87 -1.94 19.55
N ALA A 36 29.66 -2.83 18.58
CA ALA A 36 29.32 -2.46 17.22
C ALA A 36 27.80 -2.32 17.02
N SER A 37 27.40 -1.30 16.28
CA SER A 37 26.06 -1.18 15.70
C SER A 37 25.69 -2.42 14.86
N ARG A 38 24.40 -2.72 14.73
CA ARG A 38 23.91 -3.85 13.93
C ARG A 38 24.43 -3.73 12.49
N ALA A 39 25.30 -4.65 12.08
CA ALA A 39 25.88 -4.64 10.75
C ALA A 39 24.78 -4.68 9.67
N VAL A 40 24.94 -3.83 8.65
CA VAL A 40 24.07 -3.85 7.46
C VAL A 40 24.46 -5.06 6.61
N THR A 41 23.48 -5.85 6.18
CA THR A 41 23.72 -6.97 5.27
C THR A 41 24.30 -6.45 3.94
N PRO A 42 25.43 -7.01 3.45
CA PRO A 42 25.99 -6.65 2.16
C PRO A 42 25.00 -6.81 1.00
N HIS A 43 25.13 -5.99 -0.05
CA HIS A 43 24.18 -5.95 -1.16
C HIS A 43 24.18 -7.25 -1.98
N ASP A 44 25.36 -7.80 -2.24
CA ASP A 44 25.61 -9.09 -2.89
C ASP A 44 24.94 -10.25 -2.15
N VAL A 45 24.90 -10.21 -0.82
CA VAL A 45 24.18 -11.21 -0.01
C VAL A 45 22.66 -11.08 -0.15
N LEU A 46 22.13 -9.85 -0.21
CA LEU A 46 20.69 -9.62 -0.44
C LEU A 46 20.28 -10.06 -1.85
N GLU A 47 21.08 -9.73 -2.85
CA GLU A 47 20.88 -10.11 -4.25
C GLU A 47 20.97 -11.64 -4.44
N ALA A 48 21.95 -12.30 -3.83
CA ALA A 48 22.05 -13.77 -3.85
C ALA A 48 20.84 -14.45 -3.18
N VAL A 49 20.27 -13.87 -2.12
CA VAL A 49 19.03 -14.39 -1.51
C VAL A 49 17.85 -14.24 -2.47
N ASP A 50 17.68 -13.07 -3.08
CA ASP A 50 16.60 -12.82 -4.04
C ASP A 50 16.72 -13.74 -5.28
N LEU A 51 17.95 -13.95 -5.79
CA LEU A 51 18.25 -14.88 -6.89
C LEU A 51 17.89 -16.33 -6.56
N ILE A 52 18.20 -16.81 -5.35
CA ILE A 52 17.81 -18.17 -4.94
C ILE A 52 16.29 -18.31 -4.87
N VAL A 53 15.59 -17.33 -4.30
CA VAL A 53 14.12 -17.36 -4.19
C VAL A 53 13.47 -17.36 -5.58
N ALA A 54 13.93 -16.47 -6.46
CA ALA A 54 13.50 -16.38 -7.85
C ALA A 54 13.77 -17.68 -8.63
N ALA A 55 14.99 -18.21 -8.54
CA ALA A 55 15.38 -19.44 -9.24
C ALA A 55 14.65 -20.68 -8.72
N CYS A 56 14.41 -20.79 -7.41
CA CYS A 56 13.58 -21.85 -6.84
C CYS A 56 12.11 -21.75 -7.27
N ALA A 57 11.58 -20.53 -7.45
CA ALA A 57 10.23 -20.33 -7.97
C ALA A 57 10.12 -20.75 -9.45
N GLU A 58 11.02 -20.29 -10.33
CA GLU A 58 11.05 -20.72 -11.75
C GLU A 58 11.26 -22.24 -11.86
N LEU A 59 12.18 -22.80 -11.06
CA LEU A 59 12.46 -24.23 -11.04
C LEU A 59 11.20 -25.03 -10.64
N THR A 60 10.51 -24.60 -9.57
CA THR A 60 9.27 -25.25 -9.11
C THR A 60 8.19 -25.18 -10.19
N ALA A 61 7.97 -24.01 -10.80
CA ALA A 61 6.98 -23.83 -11.86
C ALA A 61 7.27 -24.69 -13.11
N LYS A 62 8.54 -25.02 -13.37
CA LYS A 62 8.95 -25.85 -14.52
C LYS A 62 8.92 -27.35 -14.29
N VAL A 63 8.99 -27.81 -13.03
CA VAL A 63 9.00 -29.25 -12.71
C VAL A 63 7.63 -29.77 -12.22
N GLN A 64 6.74 -28.88 -11.76
CA GLN A 64 5.38 -29.27 -11.40
C GLN A 64 4.50 -29.45 -12.66
N ASP A 65 3.55 -30.37 -12.61
CA ASP A 65 2.53 -30.48 -13.65
C ASP A 65 1.58 -29.27 -13.59
N SER A 66 1.06 -28.84 -14.74
CA SER A 66 0.23 -27.64 -14.83
C SER A 66 -1.05 -27.74 -13.99
N THR A 67 -1.62 -28.94 -13.81
CA THR A 67 -2.88 -29.12 -13.06
C THR A 67 -2.62 -28.98 -11.56
N GLY A 68 -1.64 -29.69 -11.02
CA GLY A 68 -1.20 -29.57 -9.64
C GLY A 68 -0.73 -28.16 -9.30
N PHE A 69 0.00 -27.50 -10.22
CA PHE A 69 0.44 -26.12 -10.06
C PHE A 69 -0.73 -25.14 -9.95
N ILE A 70 -1.70 -25.18 -10.88
CA ILE A 70 -2.86 -24.28 -10.86
C ILE A 70 -3.74 -24.56 -9.63
N CYS A 71 -4.07 -25.82 -9.35
CA CYS A 71 -4.91 -26.19 -8.19
C CYS A 71 -4.28 -25.75 -6.85
N LYS A 72 -2.95 -25.85 -6.70
CA LYS A 72 -2.24 -25.37 -5.50
C LYS A 72 -2.42 -23.87 -5.28
N HIS A 73 -2.35 -23.06 -6.35
CA HIS A 73 -2.51 -21.60 -6.26
C HIS A 73 -3.99 -21.23 -6.05
N ALA A 74 -4.92 -21.85 -6.78
CA ALA A 74 -6.36 -21.64 -6.62
C ALA A 74 -6.86 -21.98 -5.20
N LEU A 75 -6.24 -22.96 -4.52
CA LEU A 75 -6.55 -23.31 -3.13
C LEU A 75 -5.71 -22.54 -2.09
N GLY A 76 -4.80 -21.65 -2.51
CA GLY A 76 -3.89 -20.91 -1.63
C GLY A 76 -4.59 -20.05 -0.57
N PHE A 77 -5.84 -19.65 -0.82
CA PHE A 77 -6.70 -18.91 0.13
C PHE A 77 -6.87 -19.63 1.48
N ASN A 78 -6.77 -20.96 1.51
CA ASN A 78 -6.83 -21.76 2.74
C ASN A 78 -5.62 -21.48 3.65
N VAL A 79 -4.45 -21.18 3.08
CA VAL A 79 -3.23 -20.85 3.83
C VAL A 79 -3.37 -19.47 4.48
N SER A 80 -3.87 -18.47 3.74
CA SER A 80 -4.18 -17.14 4.26
C SER A 80 -5.17 -17.21 5.44
N SER A 81 -6.22 -18.02 5.28
CA SER A 81 -7.22 -18.27 6.34
C SER A 81 -6.60 -18.97 7.56
N ALA A 82 -5.73 -19.96 7.34
CA ALA A 82 -5.03 -20.68 8.41
C ALA A 82 -4.06 -19.78 9.19
N ILE A 83 -3.32 -18.89 8.51
CA ILE A 83 -2.45 -17.90 9.15
C ILE A 83 -3.28 -16.99 10.05
N ARG A 84 -4.45 -16.53 9.58
CA ARG A 84 -5.36 -15.71 10.40
C ARG A 84 -5.79 -16.44 11.66
N VAL A 85 -6.21 -17.70 11.57
CA VAL A 85 -6.61 -18.51 12.74
C VAL A 85 -5.46 -18.64 13.74
N ALA A 86 -4.23 -18.86 13.28
CA ALA A 86 -3.06 -18.92 14.15
C ALA A 86 -2.74 -17.57 14.82
N VAL A 87 -2.89 -16.46 14.09
CA VAL A 87 -2.75 -15.10 14.65
C VAL A 87 -3.86 -14.85 15.66
N GLU A 88 -5.14 -14.88 15.27
CA GLU A 88 -6.28 -14.53 16.13
C GLU A 88 -6.38 -15.42 17.37
N GLY A 89 -6.08 -16.72 17.25
CA GLY A 89 -5.99 -17.67 18.37
C GLY A 89 -4.71 -17.59 19.21
N HIS A 90 -3.88 -16.55 19.05
CA HIS A 90 -2.66 -16.30 19.83
C HIS A 90 -1.65 -17.47 19.87
N VAL A 91 -1.64 -18.32 18.83
CA VAL A 91 -0.85 -19.57 18.80
C VAL A 91 0.67 -19.32 18.89
N PRO A 92 1.26 -18.30 18.22
CA PRO A 92 2.66 -17.96 18.42
C PRO A 92 3.00 -17.68 19.89
N GLU A 93 2.18 -16.90 20.58
CA GLU A 93 2.40 -16.51 21.97
C GLU A 93 2.23 -17.69 22.95
N ILE A 94 1.23 -18.55 22.72
CA ILE A 94 1.00 -19.80 23.50
C ILE A 94 2.20 -20.75 23.37
N LEU A 95 2.79 -20.86 22.17
CA LEU A 95 3.93 -21.72 21.91
C LEU A 95 5.28 -21.12 22.32
N ARG A 96 5.39 -19.81 22.50
CA ARG A 96 6.66 -19.13 22.80
C ARG A 96 7.37 -19.64 24.07
N PRO A 97 6.71 -19.86 25.22
CA PRO A 97 7.36 -20.41 26.43
C PRO A 97 7.91 -21.83 26.25
N HIS A 98 7.35 -22.59 25.31
CA HIS A 98 7.64 -24.00 25.08
C HIS A 98 8.81 -24.23 24.11
N GLY A 99 9.25 -23.18 23.41
CA GLY A 99 10.40 -23.21 22.50
C GLY A 99 10.28 -24.28 21.41
N SER A 100 11.36 -25.02 21.17
CA SER A 100 11.41 -26.10 20.19
C SER A 100 10.73 -27.40 20.62
N LYS A 101 10.40 -27.57 21.92
CA LYS A 101 9.65 -28.74 22.40
C LYS A 101 8.19 -28.68 21.95
N GLY A 102 7.64 -27.47 21.88
CA GLY A 102 6.24 -27.26 21.52
C GLY A 102 5.25 -27.68 22.60
N LEU A 103 3.98 -27.72 22.23
CA LEU A 103 2.86 -28.05 23.10
C LEU A 103 1.88 -28.99 22.39
N HIS A 104 1.20 -29.87 23.13
CA HIS A 104 0.22 -30.78 22.54
C HIS A 104 -1.07 -30.05 22.15
N ILE A 105 -1.70 -30.45 21.04
CA ILE A 105 -2.82 -29.74 20.41
C ILE A 105 -3.99 -29.47 21.35
N ASN A 106 -4.31 -30.40 22.26
CA ASN A 106 -5.37 -30.22 23.24
C ASN A 106 -5.11 -29.02 24.18
N GLN A 107 -3.85 -28.81 24.58
CA GLN A 107 -3.46 -27.73 25.49
C GLN A 107 -3.34 -26.37 24.76
N ILE A 108 -3.01 -26.38 23.47
CA ILE A 108 -3.09 -25.18 22.61
C ILE A 108 -4.57 -24.78 22.46
N ALA A 109 -5.41 -25.75 22.11
CA ALA A 109 -6.83 -25.58 21.85
C ALA A 109 -7.61 -25.09 23.09
N GLU A 110 -7.26 -25.58 24.29
CA GLU A 110 -7.78 -25.09 25.57
C GLU A 110 -7.47 -23.60 25.81
N GLN A 111 -6.24 -23.16 25.49
CA GLN A 111 -5.81 -21.77 25.70
C GLN A 111 -6.43 -20.78 24.69
N CYS A 112 -6.72 -21.22 23.47
CA CYS A 112 -7.35 -20.39 22.44
C CYS A 112 -8.86 -20.61 22.25
N ASP A 113 -9.51 -21.35 23.17
CA ASP A 113 -10.94 -21.68 23.17
C ASP A 113 -11.42 -22.30 21.83
N ALA A 114 -10.63 -23.23 21.31
CA ALA A 114 -10.83 -23.85 20.01
C ALA A 114 -11.11 -25.36 20.10
N ASN A 115 -11.74 -25.93 19.08
CA ASN A 115 -11.83 -27.38 18.95
C ASN A 115 -10.50 -27.97 18.47
N ALA A 116 -9.88 -28.83 19.29
CA ALA A 116 -8.56 -29.41 19.02
C ALA A 116 -8.45 -30.07 17.63
N ASN A 117 -9.43 -30.87 17.20
CA ASN A 117 -9.41 -31.55 15.90
C ASN A 117 -9.47 -30.56 14.72
N ARG A 118 -10.18 -29.43 14.87
CA ARG A 118 -10.21 -28.36 13.86
C ARG A 118 -8.88 -27.60 13.83
N LEU A 119 -8.34 -27.25 15.00
CA LEU A 119 -7.07 -26.55 15.11
C LEU A 119 -5.89 -27.40 14.60
N GLU A 120 -5.89 -28.72 14.84
CA GLU A 120 -4.84 -29.61 14.32
C GLU A 120 -4.73 -29.55 12.80
N ARG A 121 -5.88 -29.53 12.10
CA ARG A 121 -5.93 -29.43 10.63
C ARG A 121 -5.33 -28.12 10.13
N ILE A 122 -5.60 -27.01 10.83
CA ILE A 122 -5.05 -25.68 10.54
C ILE A 122 -3.53 -25.69 10.77
N LEU A 123 -3.04 -26.13 11.92
CA LEU A 123 -1.61 -26.13 12.22
C LEU A 123 -0.83 -27.10 11.32
N ARG A 124 -1.41 -28.25 10.93
CA ARG A 124 -0.81 -29.15 9.95
C ARG A 124 -0.65 -28.52 8.57
N LEU A 125 -1.63 -27.74 8.10
CA LEU A 125 -1.51 -26.98 6.86
C LEU A 125 -0.37 -25.97 6.95
N LEU A 126 -0.29 -25.21 8.05
CA LEU A 126 0.79 -24.25 8.27
C LEU A 126 2.17 -24.92 8.32
N VAL A 127 2.31 -26.06 9.00
CA VAL A 127 3.57 -26.83 9.05
C VAL A 127 4.01 -27.27 7.65
N SER A 128 3.08 -27.69 6.78
CA SER A 128 3.40 -28.02 5.37
C SER A 128 3.78 -26.81 4.51
N HIS A 129 3.49 -25.59 4.99
CA HIS A 129 3.93 -24.32 4.42
C HIS A 129 5.12 -23.70 5.18
N HIS A 130 5.79 -24.49 6.03
CA HIS A 130 6.94 -24.07 6.86
C HIS A 130 6.64 -22.93 7.84
N ILE A 131 5.39 -22.79 8.27
CA ILE A 131 4.95 -21.89 9.36
C ILE A 131 4.61 -22.81 10.54
N PHE A 132 5.31 -22.68 11.67
CA PHE A 132 5.41 -23.70 12.73
C PHE A 132 6.17 -24.99 12.32
N THR A 133 6.41 -25.86 13.30
CA THR A 133 6.90 -27.24 13.14
C THR A 133 6.07 -28.19 13.98
N SER A 134 6.15 -29.50 13.70
CA SER A 134 5.54 -30.54 14.55
C SER A 134 6.62 -31.54 14.97
N PRO A 135 7.19 -31.41 16.19
CA PRO A 135 8.27 -32.29 16.66
C PRO A 135 7.81 -33.73 16.91
N GLU A 136 6.58 -33.90 17.38
CA GLU A 136 5.96 -35.19 17.70
C GLU A 136 4.48 -35.18 17.27
N ARG A 137 3.85 -36.36 17.18
CA ARG A 137 2.43 -36.49 16.80
C ARG A 137 1.55 -35.67 17.74
N GLY A 138 0.77 -34.74 17.18
CA GLY A 138 -0.12 -33.87 17.95
C GLY A 138 0.59 -32.74 18.70
N VAL A 139 1.92 -32.62 18.60
CA VAL A 139 2.71 -31.55 19.23
C VAL A 139 3.14 -30.55 18.17
N PHE A 140 2.99 -29.26 18.46
CA PHE A 140 3.35 -28.16 17.57
C PHE A 140 4.30 -27.18 18.26
N ALA A 141 5.29 -26.69 17.55
CA ALA A 141 6.31 -25.77 18.05
C ALA A 141 6.53 -24.58 17.11
N ASN A 142 6.97 -23.46 17.68
CA ASN A 142 7.31 -22.26 16.95
C ASN A 142 8.55 -22.44 16.06
N ASN A 143 8.58 -21.73 14.93
CA ASN A 143 9.76 -21.62 14.07
C ASN A 143 10.01 -20.14 13.69
N ARG A 144 11.04 -19.86 12.89
CA ARG A 144 11.41 -18.48 12.52
C ARG A 144 10.30 -17.68 11.81
N HIS A 145 9.36 -18.35 11.15
CA HIS A 145 8.26 -17.72 10.42
C HIS A 145 7.04 -17.51 11.32
N SER A 146 6.68 -18.49 12.15
CA SER A 146 5.58 -18.30 13.11
C SER A 146 5.94 -17.30 14.21
N LEU A 147 7.21 -17.23 14.63
CA LEU A 147 7.69 -16.19 15.56
C LEU A 147 7.66 -14.77 14.96
N ALA A 148 7.58 -14.61 13.63
CA ALA A 148 7.34 -13.29 13.04
C ALA A 148 5.90 -12.80 13.29
N LEU A 149 4.98 -13.72 13.60
CA LEU A 149 3.58 -13.44 13.96
C LEU A 149 3.38 -13.20 15.46
N ASP A 150 4.43 -13.31 16.28
CA ASP A 150 4.37 -13.10 17.73
C ASP A 150 4.39 -11.59 18.07
N THR A 151 3.40 -11.11 18.81
CA THR A 151 3.24 -9.69 19.21
C THR A 151 4.27 -9.20 20.23
N GLY A 152 4.99 -10.12 20.89
CA GLY A 152 5.85 -9.85 22.04
C GLY A 152 5.14 -9.80 23.40
N LYS A 153 3.80 -9.97 23.43
CA LYS A 153 2.98 -9.96 24.66
C LYS A 153 2.81 -11.35 25.27
N LEU A 154 2.51 -11.46 26.55
CA LEU A 154 2.14 -12.76 27.14
C LEU A 154 0.77 -13.21 26.63
N ALA A 155 0.59 -14.52 26.40
CA ALA A 155 -0.70 -15.05 25.92
C ALA A 155 -1.86 -14.74 26.89
N GLU A 156 -1.58 -14.72 28.19
CA GLU A 156 -2.53 -14.38 29.26
C GLU A 156 -2.93 -12.89 29.27
N GLU A 157 -2.11 -12.00 28.71
CA GLU A 157 -2.39 -10.55 28.60
C GLU A 157 -3.18 -10.21 27.33
N LEU A 158 -3.34 -11.16 26.41
CA LEU A 158 -4.00 -10.91 25.13
C LEU A 158 -5.52 -10.98 25.25
N PRO A 159 -6.25 -10.07 24.59
CA PRO A 159 -7.70 -10.06 24.64
C PRO A 159 -8.27 -11.32 23.96
N LYS A 160 -9.26 -11.95 24.60
CA LYS A 160 -10.02 -13.07 24.01
C LYS A 160 -10.95 -12.62 22.88
N GLU A 161 -11.42 -11.38 22.94
CA GLU A 161 -12.26 -10.74 21.93
C GLU A 161 -11.42 -9.88 20.97
N LEU A 162 -12.01 -9.52 19.83
CA LEU A 162 -11.34 -8.72 18.79
C LEU A 162 -11.08 -7.28 19.27
N ASN A 163 -9.84 -6.99 19.65
CA ASN A 163 -9.43 -5.66 20.13
C ASN A 163 -8.10 -5.23 19.47
N SER A 164 -8.05 -3.96 19.07
CA SER A 164 -6.86 -3.31 18.47
C SER A 164 -5.62 -3.33 19.37
N GLU A 165 -5.79 -3.37 20.69
CA GLU A 165 -4.69 -3.33 21.66
C GLU A 165 -3.72 -4.49 21.50
N LYS A 166 -4.17 -5.66 21.02
CA LYS A 166 -3.31 -6.79 20.67
C LYS A 166 -2.11 -6.36 19.82
N TYR A 167 -2.38 -5.53 18.81
CA TYR A 167 -1.41 -5.10 17.81
C TYR A 167 -0.48 -3.97 18.29
N MET A 168 -0.76 -3.36 19.45
CA MET A 168 0.08 -2.32 20.02
C MET A 168 1.33 -2.95 20.66
N GLY A 169 2.48 -2.90 19.97
CA GLY A 169 3.72 -3.48 20.45
C GLY A 169 4.91 -3.17 19.55
N PRO A 170 6.11 -3.73 19.85
CA PRO A 170 7.31 -3.55 19.02
C PRO A 170 7.19 -4.27 17.67
N ASN A 171 6.45 -5.38 17.60
CA ASN A 171 6.15 -6.10 16.36
C ASN A 171 4.73 -5.76 15.87
N THR A 172 4.65 -5.13 14.71
CA THR A 172 3.42 -4.67 14.06
C THR A 172 2.95 -5.61 12.94
N LEU A 173 3.72 -6.66 12.59
CA LEU A 173 3.37 -7.59 11.51
C LEU A 173 2.02 -8.30 11.71
N PRO A 174 1.60 -8.71 12.93
CA PRO A 174 0.29 -9.32 13.12
C PRO A 174 -0.87 -8.42 12.71
N ALA A 175 -0.72 -7.08 12.79
CA ALA A 175 -1.74 -6.12 12.37
C ALA A 175 -1.93 -6.16 10.84
N LEU A 176 -0.82 -6.11 10.11
CA LEU A 176 -0.80 -6.21 8.64
C LEU A 176 -1.36 -7.56 8.17
N ILE A 177 -0.95 -8.65 8.82
CA ILE A 177 -1.43 -9.98 8.48
C ILE A 177 -2.93 -10.12 8.75
N THR A 178 -3.45 -9.68 9.91
CA THR A 178 -4.91 -9.73 10.13
C THR A 178 -5.66 -8.81 9.15
N HIS A 179 -5.17 -7.59 8.89
CA HIS A 179 -5.80 -6.69 7.91
C HIS A 179 -5.88 -7.30 6.49
N SER A 180 -4.77 -7.87 6.00
CA SER A 180 -4.74 -8.55 4.70
C SER A 180 -5.55 -9.86 4.67
N THR A 181 -5.79 -10.51 5.81
CA THR A 181 -6.55 -11.78 5.92
C THR A 181 -7.99 -11.63 6.43
N ASP A 182 -8.42 -10.40 6.74
CA ASP A 182 -9.79 -10.06 7.14
C ASP A 182 -10.48 -9.21 6.09
N GLU A 183 -10.28 -7.89 6.11
CA GLU A 183 -10.93 -6.97 5.18
C GLU A 183 -10.60 -7.33 3.74
N MET A 184 -9.31 -7.40 3.41
CA MET A 184 -8.87 -7.57 2.02
C MET A 184 -9.14 -8.97 1.48
N PHE A 185 -9.01 -9.99 2.32
CA PHE A 185 -9.32 -11.35 1.92
C PHE A 185 -10.80 -11.53 1.56
N LYS A 186 -11.71 -10.94 2.34
CA LYS A 186 -13.14 -10.91 2.00
C LYS A 186 -13.40 -10.10 0.73
N SER A 187 -12.81 -8.92 0.60
CA SER A 187 -12.90 -8.12 -0.64
C SER A 187 -12.45 -8.88 -1.88
N SER A 188 -11.40 -9.71 -1.76
CA SER A 188 -10.80 -10.42 -2.90
C SER A 188 -11.73 -11.43 -3.57
N SER A 189 -12.75 -11.95 -2.86
CA SER A 189 -13.70 -12.89 -3.47
C SER A 189 -14.68 -12.24 -4.44
N HIS A 190 -14.76 -10.91 -4.51
CA HIS A 190 -15.61 -10.16 -5.44
C HIS A 190 -14.84 -9.62 -6.66
N LEU A 191 -13.54 -9.95 -6.81
CA LEU A 191 -12.71 -9.44 -7.90
C LEU A 191 -13.23 -9.84 -9.28
N SER A 192 -13.73 -11.06 -9.45
CA SER A 192 -14.25 -11.58 -10.71
C SER A 192 -15.42 -10.74 -11.23
N GLU A 193 -16.36 -10.45 -10.35
CA GLU A 193 -17.56 -9.67 -10.59
C GLU A 193 -17.17 -8.24 -10.95
N CYS A 194 -16.41 -7.56 -10.07
CA CYS A 194 -16.01 -6.16 -10.27
C CYS A 194 -15.18 -5.95 -11.56
N ILE A 195 -14.27 -6.87 -11.90
CA ILE A 195 -13.37 -6.73 -13.07
C ILE A 195 -14.06 -7.10 -14.39
N LEU A 196 -15.00 -8.05 -14.39
CA LEU A 196 -15.61 -8.55 -15.63
C LEU A 196 -16.98 -7.91 -15.95
N GLU A 197 -17.63 -7.25 -14.98
CA GLU A 197 -18.90 -6.58 -15.20
C GLU A 197 -18.74 -5.28 -16.03
N PRO A 198 -19.47 -5.09 -17.16
CA PRO A 198 -19.25 -3.96 -18.07
C PRO A 198 -19.46 -2.55 -17.48
N SER A 199 -20.24 -2.42 -16.40
CA SER A 199 -20.55 -1.18 -15.70
C SER A 199 -19.43 -0.74 -14.75
N SER A 200 -18.77 -1.68 -14.05
CA SER A 200 -17.68 -1.41 -13.10
C SER A 200 -16.29 -1.46 -13.75
N SER A 201 -16.09 -2.37 -14.71
CA SER A 201 -14.79 -2.65 -15.37
C SER A 201 -14.16 -1.49 -16.15
N ARG A 202 -14.92 -0.43 -16.44
CA ARG A 202 -14.49 0.70 -17.29
C ARG A 202 -14.05 1.95 -16.53
N SER A 203 -14.12 1.93 -15.21
CA SER A 203 -13.67 3.03 -14.34
C SER A 203 -12.95 2.47 -13.12
N PHE A 204 -11.87 3.13 -12.67
CA PHE A 204 -11.25 2.79 -11.39
C PHE A 204 -12.29 2.82 -10.28
N PHE A 205 -12.36 1.73 -9.51
CA PHE A 205 -13.45 1.50 -8.57
C PHE A 205 -13.55 2.61 -7.51
N GLY A 206 -14.67 3.34 -7.54
CA GLY A 206 -15.04 4.30 -6.51
C GLY A 206 -15.85 3.61 -5.41
N ASP A 207 -17.15 3.92 -5.38
CA ASP A 207 -18.18 3.30 -4.54
C ASP A 207 -18.52 1.85 -4.92
N GLN A 208 -18.01 1.36 -6.07
CA GLN A 208 -18.19 -0.02 -6.57
C GLN A 208 -16.91 -0.88 -6.44
N SER A 209 -16.12 -0.67 -5.38
CA SER A 209 -14.90 -1.47 -5.15
C SER A 209 -15.18 -2.88 -4.63
N PRO A 210 -14.28 -3.85 -4.84
CA PRO A 210 -14.43 -5.19 -4.26
C PRO A 210 -14.65 -5.16 -2.74
N PHE A 211 -14.07 -4.17 -2.04
CA PHE A 211 -14.40 -3.88 -0.65
C PHE A 211 -15.86 -3.44 -0.45
N SER A 212 -16.34 -2.46 -1.21
CA SER A 212 -17.72 -1.96 -1.11
C SER A 212 -18.76 -3.08 -1.30
N HIS A 213 -18.52 -3.97 -2.28
CA HIS A 213 -19.36 -5.16 -2.49
C HIS A 213 -19.27 -6.15 -1.31
N ALA A 214 -18.07 -6.52 -0.85
CA ALA A 214 -17.89 -7.52 0.20
C ALA A 214 -18.40 -7.10 1.59
N PHE A 215 -18.55 -5.80 1.82
CA PHE A 215 -19.03 -5.22 3.08
C PHE A 215 -20.39 -4.50 2.96
N GLU A 216 -21.03 -4.56 1.78
CA GLU A 216 -22.33 -3.93 1.47
C GLU A 216 -22.40 -2.44 1.84
N THR A 217 -21.30 -1.69 1.64
CA THR A 217 -21.17 -0.33 2.19
C THR A 217 -21.61 0.78 1.25
N GLY A 218 -21.49 0.60 -0.06
CA GLY A 218 -21.71 1.65 -1.06
C GLY A 218 -20.68 2.79 -0.99
N MET A 219 -19.47 2.53 -0.48
CA MET A 219 -18.40 3.52 -0.32
C MET A 219 -17.01 2.86 -0.31
N ASP A 220 -15.99 3.68 -0.55
CA ASP A 220 -14.60 3.24 -0.50
C ASP A 220 -14.15 2.84 0.93
N PHE A 221 -13.07 2.06 1.00
CA PHE A 221 -12.52 1.57 2.27
C PHE A 221 -12.10 2.69 3.25
N GLN A 222 -11.59 3.82 2.73
CA GLN A 222 -11.09 4.89 3.56
C GLN A 222 -12.23 5.70 4.20
N THR A 223 -13.31 5.94 3.46
CA THR A 223 -14.57 6.47 3.99
C THR A 223 -15.21 5.51 5.00
N PHE A 224 -15.23 4.21 4.73
CA PHE A 224 -15.75 3.21 5.68
C PHE A 224 -15.01 3.21 7.02
N LEU A 225 -13.66 3.28 7.01
CA LEU A 225 -12.86 3.35 8.25
C LEU A 225 -13.13 4.61 9.10
N GLN A 226 -13.75 5.65 8.53
CA GLN A 226 -14.11 6.89 9.23
C GLN A 226 -15.49 6.82 9.91
N LEU A 227 -16.31 5.80 9.61
CA LEU A 227 -17.66 5.70 10.15
C LEU A 227 -17.68 5.11 11.56
N SER A 228 -18.27 5.83 12.51
CA SER A 228 -18.69 5.34 13.85
C SER A 228 -17.58 4.84 14.79
N PHE A 229 -17.98 4.58 16.04
CA PHE A 229 -17.13 3.95 17.06
C PHE A 229 -16.80 2.49 16.72
N ASP A 230 -17.70 1.78 16.04
CA ASP A 230 -17.59 0.34 15.77
C ASP A 230 -16.44 -0.01 14.80
N GLN A 231 -15.94 0.98 14.05
CA GLN A 231 -14.79 0.82 13.16
C GLN A 231 -13.45 1.21 13.79
N GLU A 232 -13.44 1.74 15.03
CA GLU A 232 -12.20 2.20 15.68
C GLU A 232 -11.15 1.08 15.78
N VAL A 233 -11.57 -0.16 16.02
CA VAL A 233 -10.68 -1.34 16.05
C VAL A 233 -10.02 -1.58 14.69
N ARG A 234 -10.78 -1.46 13.58
CA ARG A 234 -10.26 -1.62 12.22
C ARG A 234 -9.34 -0.47 11.83
N LEU A 235 -9.74 0.77 12.12
CA LEU A 235 -8.93 1.97 11.83
C LEU A 235 -7.58 1.92 12.57
N ARG A 236 -7.58 1.58 13.87
CA ARG A 236 -6.34 1.39 14.64
C ARG A 236 -5.49 0.25 14.10
N ARG A 237 -6.10 -0.90 13.74
CA ARG A 237 -5.40 -2.04 13.10
C ARG A 237 -4.76 -1.63 11.77
N PHE A 238 -5.49 -0.90 10.92
CA PHE A 238 -5.00 -0.39 9.63
C PHE A 238 -3.82 0.56 9.81
N ILE A 239 -3.88 1.50 10.75
CA ILE A 239 -2.77 2.42 11.05
C ILE A 239 -1.50 1.66 11.47
N ILE A 240 -1.63 0.63 12.32
CA ILE A 240 -0.51 -0.22 12.75
C ILE A 240 0.00 -1.11 11.58
N ALA A 241 -0.90 -1.58 10.71
CA ALA A 241 -0.54 -2.32 9.50
C ALA A 241 0.29 -1.46 8.53
N THR A 242 -0.10 -0.21 8.32
CA THR A 242 0.63 0.77 7.49
C THR A 242 1.99 1.13 8.09
N GLU A 243 2.10 1.22 9.42
CA GLU A 243 3.41 1.30 10.09
C GLU A 243 4.28 0.05 9.82
N CYS A 244 3.69 -1.15 9.83
CA CYS A 244 4.44 -2.36 9.50
C CYS A 244 4.97 -2.31 8.06
N LEU A 245 4.11 -1.93 7.09
CA LEU A 245 4.45 -1.85 5.68
C LEU A 245 5.61 -0.87 5.39
N SER A 246 5.81 0.14 6.25
CA SER A 246 6.92 1.09 6.15
C SER A 246 8.29 0.51 6.50
N ARG A 247 8.34 -0.62 7.21
CA ARG A 247 9.56 -1.31 7.64
C ARG A 247 9.92 -2.51 6.75
N ILE A 248 8.95 -3.04 5.99
CA ILE A 248 9.16 -4.20 5.11
C ILE A 248 10.11 -3.84 3.96
N GLY A 249 11.21 -4.58 3.82
CA GLY A 249 12.16 -4.43 2.72
C GLY A 249 13.04 -3.18 2.75
N ALA A 250 13.09 -2.42 3.86
CA ALA A 250 14.02 -1.30 4.03
C ALA A 250 14.44 -1.13 5.50
N SER A 251 15.72 -1.32 5.79
CA SER A 251 16.29 -1.26 7.15
C SER A 251 16.31 0.15 7.75
N ASP A 252 16.22 1.17 6.91
CA ASP A 252 16.29 2.60 7.22
C ASP A 252 14.96 3.34 7.01
N GLN A 253 13.86 2.60 6.81
CA GLN A 253 12.55 3.15 6.42
C GLN A 253 12.59 3.99 5.12
N GLY A 254 13.57 3.80 4.23
CA GLY A 254 13.72 4.60 3.00
C GLY A 254 14.24 6.03 3.24
N LEU A 255 14.88 6.30 4.37
CA LEU A 255 15.41 7.63 4.71
C LEU A 255 16.82 7.90 4.16
N GLY A 256 17.64 6.88 3.90
CA GLY A 256 19.06 7.01 3.58
C GLY A 256 19.39 7.64 2.23
N GLY A 257 18.41 7.78 1.33
CA GLY A 257 18.61 8.39 0.01
C GLY A 257 18.78 9.93 0.03
N TYR A 258 18.37 10.59 1.12
CA TYR A 258 18.42 12.05 1.27
C TYR A 258 19.17 12.48 2.55
N ASN A 259 19.92 13.58 2.48
CA ASN A 259 20.67 14.11 3.63
C ASN A 259 19.82 15.11 4.42
N TRP A 260 18.97 14.60 5.32
CA TRP A 260 18.07 15.39 6.18
C TRP A 260 18.80 16.42 7.06
N GLY A 261 20.07 16.21 7.38
CA GLY A 261 20.89 17.18 8.13
C GLY A 261 21.05 18.52 7.41
N THR A 262 20.93 18.55 6.08
CA THR A 262 20.98 19.78 5.29
C THR A 262 19.79 20.72 5.52
N ILE A 263 18.65 20.19 5.98
CA ILE A 263 17.43 20.97 6.25
C ILE A 263 17.63 21.84 7.50
N GLY A 264 18.15 21.25 8.58
CA GLY A 264 18.30 21.92 9.88
C GLY A 264 19.38 23.01 9.90
N ASN A 265 20.37 22.92 9.01
CA ASN A 265 21.50 23.86 8.97
C ASN A 265 21.19 25.17 8.21
N GLY A 266 20.06 25.26 7.50
CA GLY A 266 19.58 26.47 6.83
C GLY A 266 20.41 26.92 5.61
N MET A 267 19.84 27.82 4.81
CA MET A 267 20.63 28.62 3.86
C MET A 267 21.21 29.82 4.60
N ARG A 268 22.53 30.02 4.46
CA ARG A 268 23.20 31.25 4.89
C ARG A 268 22.80 32.39 3.94
N TRP A 269 22.03 33.34 4.44
CA TRP A 269 21.74 34.57 3.70
C TRP A 269 23.03 35.39 3.50
N SER A 270 23.20 35.97 2.32
CA SER A 270 24.10 37.12 2.15
C SER A 270 23.54 38.31 2.93
N TYR A 271 24.40 39.08 3.59
CA TYR A 271 24.01 40.18 4.49
C TYR A 271 23.02 41.18 3.87
N HIS A 272 23.13 41.40 2.56
CA HIS A 272 22.28 42.31 1.77
C HIS A 272 20.89 41.76 1.39
N GLN A 273 20.58 40.50 1.72
CA GLN A 273 19.31 39.84 1.41
C GLN A 273 18.52 39.43 2.67
N MET A 274 18.98 39.79 3.87
CA MET A 274 18.30 39.41 5.12
C MET A 274 17.01 40.23 5.34
N PRO A 275 15.83 39.58 5.51
CA PRO A 275 14.62 40.29 5.92
C PRO A 275 14.77 40.80 7.37
N GLN A 276 14.15 41.95 7.69
CA GLN A 276 14.28 42.62 9.00
C GLN A 276 14.01 41.69 10.22
N ARG A 277 13.12 40.71 10.06
CA ARG A 277 12.81 39.73 11.11
C ARG A 277 13.98 38.80 11.47
N ALA A 278 14.90 38.53 10.53
CA ALA A 278 16.11 37.72 10.80
C ALA A 278 17.19 38.56 11.50
N LEU A 279 17.32 39.84 11.15
CA LEU A 279 18.19 40.80 11.83
C LEU A 279 17.80 40.97 13.31
N LEU A 280 16.50 41.07 13.61
CA LEU A 280 15.97 41.18 14.98
C LEU A 280 16.20 39.92 15.84
N LEU A 281 16.40 38.75 15.24
CA LEU A 281 16.61 37.47 15.93
C LEU A 281 18.09 37.09 16.07
N ASN A 282 19.01 37.93 15.57
CA ASN A 282 20.46 37.68 15.51
C ASN A 282 20.82 36.26 15.01
N THR A 283 20.07 35.76 14.03
CA THR A 283 20.31 34.45 13.40
C THR A 283 20.50 34.60 11.89
N THR A 284 21.56 34.00 11.38
CA THR A 284 21.85 33.89 9.94
C THR A 284 21.11 32.72 9.27
N HIS A 285 20.40 31.90 10.04
CA HIS A 285 19.71 30.70 9.58
C HIS A 285 18.25 30.69 10.04
N PHE A 286 17.35 30.37 9.12
CA PHE A 286 16.02 29.87 9.47
C PHE A 286 16.08 28.34 9.46
N PRO A 287 15.66 27.63 10.54
CA PRO A 287 15.63 26.18 10.53
C PRO A 287 14.67 25.71 9.44
N GLY A 288 15.15 24.84 8.54
CA GLY A 288 14.37 24.39 7.41
C GLY A 288 13.10 23.65 7.85
N LEU A 289 12.00 23.99 7.21
CA LEU A 289 10.70 23.37 7.47
C LEU A 289 10.54 22.13 6.58
N LEU A 290 10.35 20.98 7.21
CA LEU A 290 9.82 19.78 6.58
C LEU A 290 8.31 19.73 6.78
N VAL A 291 7.57 19.40 5.73
CA VAL A 291 6.15 19.03 5.80
C VAL A 291 6.04 17.56 5.41
N ASP A 292 5.59 16.73 6.34
CA ASP A 292 5.29 15.31 6.15
C ASP A 292 3.82 15.20 5.74
N VAL A 293 3.57 15.00 4.45
CA VAL A 293 2.25 15.08 3.81
C VAL A 293 1.66 13.68 3.75
N GLY A 294 0.50 13.46 4.38
CA GLY A 294 -0.10 12.13 4.54
C GLY A 294 0.75 11.22 5.43
N GLY A 295 1.42 11.80 6.44
CA GLY A 295 2.39 11.09 7.27
C GLY A 295 1.78 10.10 8.28
N GLY A 296 0.46 9.92 8.28
CA GLY A 296 -0.26 9.09 9.25
C GLY A 296 -0.09 9.60 10.67
N VAL A 297 0.14 8.67 11.61
CA VAL A 297 0.53 9.02 12.99
C VAL A 297 1.96 9.59 13.11
N GLY A 298 2.73 9.68 12.02
CA GLY A 298 4.05 10.28 11.99
C GLY A 298 5.18 9.38 12.50
N HIS A 299 5.10 8.07 12.27
CA HIS A 299 6.16 7.13 12.68
C HIS A 299 7.53 7.44 12.03
N VAL A 300 7.54 7.91 10.77
CA VAL A 300 8.76 8.37 10.09
C VAL A 300 9.22 9.73 10.61
N ALA A 301 8.28 10.68 10.76
CA ALA A 301 8.55 11.97 11.40
C ALA A 301 9.14 11.81 12.81
N LEU A 302 8.75 10.80 13.58
CA LEU A 302 9.32 10.48 14.89
C LEU A 302 10.79 10.06 14.78
N SER A 303 11.13 9.16 13.84
CA SER A 303 12.52 8.78 13.53
C SER A 303 13.37 9.99 13.14
N LEU A 304 12.84 10.87 12.28
CA LEU A 304 13.51 12.10 11.86
C LEU A 304 13.65 13.11 13.00
N ALA A 305 12.62 13.32 13.81
CA ALA A 305 12.62 14.23 14.95
C ALA A 305 13.59 13.80 16.06
N ARG A 306 13.84 12.49 16.22
CA ARG A 306 14.83 11.95 17.16
C ARG A 306 16.26 12.08 16.59
N SER A 307 16.47 11.77 15.31
CA SER A 307 17.79 11.82 14.66
C SER A 307 18.30 13.23 14.36
N TYR A 308 17.40 14.21 14.14
CA TYR A 308 17.75 15.57 13.74
C TYR A 308 17.12 16.62 14.69
N PRO A 309 17.77 16.98 15.81
CA PRO A 309 17.20 17.88 16.82
C PRO A 309 16.86 19.29 16.30
N ASN A 310 17.53 19.77 15.25
CA ASN A 310 17.27 21.09 14.64
C ASN A 310 16.18 21.06 13.55
N LEU A 311 15.68 19.88 13.18
CA LEU A 311 14.64 19.74 12.16
C LEU A 311 13.28 20.15 12.73
N ARG A 312 12.58 21.04 12.02
CA ARG A 312 11.18 21.38 12.28
C ARG A 312 10.28 20.64 11.32
N ILE A 313 9.26 19.98 11.86
CA ILE A 313 8.34 19.12 11.12
C ILE A 313 6.92 19.64 11.32
N ILE A 314 6.19 19.79 10.21
CA ILE A 314 4.72 19.78 10.24
C ILE A 314 4.28 18.40 9.78
N LEU A 315 3.58 17.66 10.63
CA LEU A 315 2.91 16.42 10.26
C LEU A 315 1.49 16.77 9.80
N GLN A 316 1.17 16.49 8.54
CA GLN A 316 -0.11 16.78 7.92
C GLN A 316 -0.86 15.51 7.53
N ASP A 317 -2.10 15.39 8.01
CA ASP A 317 -3.01 14.31 7.67
C ASP A 317 -4.47 14.75 7.92
N ARG A 318 -5.44 13.85 7.74
CA ARG A 318 -6.86 14.11 8.05
C ARG A 318 -7.12 14.21 9.56
N ALA A 319 -8.25 14.78 9.95
CA ALA A 319 -8.53 15.16 11.34
C ALA A 319 -8.51 13.96 12.32
N GLU A 320 -9.13 12.86 11.91
CA GLU A 320 -9.24 11.60 12.64
C GLU A 320 -7.88 10.90 12.80
N VAL A 321 -6.98 11.07 11.83
CA VAL A 321 -5.61 10.54 11.88
C VAL A 321 -4.73 11.41 12.78
N ILE A 322 -4.87 12.74 12.69
CA ILE A 322 -4.17 13.71 13.56
C ILE A 322 -4.57 13.56 15.04
N ALA A 323 -5.83 13.22 15.33
CA ALA A 323 -6.27 12.91 16.70
C ALA A 323 -5.53 11.68 17.28
N GLN A 324 -5.32 10.64 16.48
CA GLN A 324 -4.52 9.48 16.87
C GLN A 324 -3.02 9.81 16.93
N ALA A 325 -2.53 10.64 16.01
CA ALA A 325 -1.16 11.15 16.04
C ALA A 325 -0.88 11.90 17.35
N ALA A 326 -1.79 12.74 17.84
CA ALA A 326 -1.62 13.43 19.12
C ALA A 326 -1.40 12.44 20.28
N THR A 327 -2.22 11.37 20.34
CA THR A 327 -2.08 10.30 21.35
C THR A 327 -0.76 9.53 21.20
N PHE A 328 -0.30 9.28 19.98
CA PHE A 328 0.98 8.63 19.69
C PHE A 328 2.17 9.50 20.11
N TRP A 329 2.18 10.77 19.71
CA TRP A 329 3.28 11.70 19.99
C TRP A 329 3.39 12.07 21.46
N GLU A 330 2.27 12.20 22.18
CA GLU A 330 2.28 12.43 23.64
C GLU A 330 2.95 11.28 24.40
N LYS A 331 2.74 10.03 23.94
CA LYS A 331 3.40 8.85 24.52
C LYS A 331 4.86 8.68 24.08
N GLN A 332 5.19 9.07 22.85
CA GLN A 332 6.49 8.75 22.23
C GLN A 332 7.54 9.87 22.32
N PHE A 333 7.15 11.14 22.22
CA PHE A 333 8.09 12.27 22.25
C PHE A 333 7.41 13.62 22.59
N PRO A 334 6.73 13.77 23.73
CA PRO A 334 5.86 14.92 24.02
C PRO A 334 6.63 16.26 23.95
N GLN A 335 7.87 16.30 24.44
CA GLN A 335 8.74 17.48 24.35
C GLN A 335 8.99 18.00 22.91
N ALA A 336 8.86 17.17 21.85
CA ALA A 336 8.95 17.62 20.46
C ALA A 336 7.71 18.43 20.02
N VAL A 337 6.52 18.05 20.51
CA VAL A 337 5.25 18.74 20.25
C VAL A 337 5.11 19.97 21.15
N ASN A 338 5.42 19.84 22.44
CA ASN A 338 5.35 20.94 23.41
C ASN A 338 6.29 22.12 23.07
N SER A 339 7.44 21.83 22.45
CA SER A 339 8.36 22.86 21.92
C SER A 339 7.95 23.44 20.57
N LYS A 340 6.85 22.97 19.96
CA LYS A 340 6.40 23.31 18.59
C LYS A 340 7.46 23.06 17.51
N ARG A 341 8.35 22.10 17.78
CA ARG A 341 9.33 21.60 16.81
C ARG A 341 8.70 20.60 15.86
N VAL A 342 7.81 19.76 16.38
CA VAL A 342 6.82 18.99 15.63
C VAL A 342 5.46 19.66 15.84
N VAL A 343 4.74 19.93 14.76
CA VAL A 343 3.37 20.46 14.81
C VAL A 343 2.46 19.47 14.08
N LEU A 344 1.36 19.09 14.71
CA LEU A 344 0.37 18.18 14.13
C LEU A 344 -0.75 19.05 13.52
N GLU A 345 -1.02 18.89 12.22
CA GLU A 345 -1.93 19.76 11.47
C GLU A 345 -2.91 18.96 10.63
N THR A 346 -4.20 19.26 10.78
CA THR A 346 -5.22 18.77 9.85
C THR A 346 -5.06 19.46 8.49
N GLN A 347 -4.88 18.67 7.44
CA GLN A 347 -4.80 19.14 6.05
C GLN A 347 -5.39 18.08 5.12
N ASN A 348 -6.31 18.48 4.24
CA ASN A 348 -6.70 17.67 3.10
C ASN A 348 -5.65 17.82 1.99
N VAL A 349 -5.13 16.71 1.44
CA VAL A 349 -4.13 16.70 0.37
C VAL A 349 -4.64 17.30 -0.95
N PHE A 350 -5.97 17.31 -1.14
CA PHE A 350 -6.62 17.89 -2.32
C PHE A 350 -6.85 19.41 -2.23
N ASP A 351 -6.67 20.00 -1.04
CA ASP A 351 -6.73 21.45 -0.81
C ASP A 351 -5.36 22.10 -1.13
N PRO A 352 -5.34 23.40 -1.48
CA PRO A 352 -4.10 24.17 -1.57
C PRO A 352 -3.29 24.09 -0.27
N GLN A 353 -1.98 23.89 -0.41
CA GLN A 353 -1.06 23.82 0.74
C GLN A 353 -0.92 25.20 1.41
N ARG A 354 -1.24 25.25 2.71
CA ARG A 354 -1.34 26.49 3.51
C ARG A 354 0.00 26.96 4.07
N ARG A 355 0.99 26.07 4.19
CA ARG A 355 2.34 26.41 4.66
C ARG A 355 3.19 27.01 3.53
N LYS A 356 4.10 27.92 3.89
CA LYS A 356 5.02 28.63 2.99
C LYS A 356 6.44 28.61 3.59
N GLY A 357 7.46 28.87 2.77
CA GLY A 357 8.88 28.78 3.19
C GLY A 357 9.35 27.34 3.43
N ILE A 358 8.72 26.38 2.77
CA ILE A 358 8.95 24.94 2.94
C ILE A 358 10.26 24.55 2.27
N ARG A 359 11.12 23.80 2.97
CA ARG A 359 12.38 23.28 2.42
C ARG A 359 12.22 21.88 1.86
N VAL A 360 11.43 21.03 2.51
CA VAL A 360 11.15 19.67 2.06
C VAL A 360 9.67 19.38 2.23
N PHE A 361 9.02 18.97 1.14
CA PHE A 361 7.86 18.10 1.20
C PHE A 361 8.34 16.65 1.25
N TYR A 362 7.92 15.90 2.26
CA TYR A 362 8.05 14.47 2.30
C TYR A 362 6.68 13.87 1.99
N VAL A 363 6.63 13.01 0.98
CA VAL A 363 5.41 12.32 0.54
C VAL A 363 5.77 10.84 0.47
N ARG A 364 5.10 10.00 1.25
CA ARG A 364 5.41 8.58 1.30
C ARG A 364 4.16 7.73 1.34
N PHE A 365 4.05 6.77 0.42
CA PHE A 365 2.92 5.84 0.39
C PHE A 365 1.55 6.56 0.33
N VAL A 366 1.53 7.76 -0.25
CA VAL A 366 0.32 8.58 -0.41
C VAL A 366 -0.17 8.51 -1.85
N ILE A 367 0.74 8.63 -2.82
CA ILE A 367 0.36 8.74 -4.24
C ILE A 367 -0.18 7.41 -4.77
N ARG A 368 0.27 6.30 -4.18
CA ARG A 368 -0.29 4.95 -4.39
C ARG A 368 -1.78 4.80 -4.03
N GLU A 369 -2.34 5.61 -3.14
CA GLU A 369 -3.75 5.48 -2.73
C GLU A 369 -4.72 6.06 -3.77
N TRP A 370 -4.21 6.79 -4.77
CA TRP A 370 -5.02 7.61 -5.68
C TRP A 370 -4.75 7.27 -7.15
N ASN A 371 -5.74 7.54 -8.01
CA ASN A 371 -5.55 7.48 -9.46
C ASN A 371 -4.67 8.63 -9.98
N ASP A 372 -4.27 8.58 -11.25
CA ASP A 372 -3.31 9.52 -11.83
C ASP A 372 -3.77 10.99 -11.79
N ALA A 373 -5.04 11.27 -12.11
CA ALA A 373 -5.57 12.63 -12.06
C ALA A 373 -5.57 13.21 -10.62
N GLN A 374 -5.91 12.37 -9.64
CA GLN A 374 -5.84 12.73 -8.22
C GLN A 374 -4.39 12.93 -7.76
N ALA A 375 -3.47 12.04 -8.15
CA ALA A 375 -2.03 12.12 -7.87
C ALA A 375 -1.43 13.43 -8.41
N VAL A 376 -1.68 13.77 -9.68
CA VAL A 376 -1.24 15.02 -10.31
C VAL A 376 -1.79 16.23 -9.55
N ARG A 377 -3.08 16.21 -9.15
CA ARG A 377 -3.67 17.30 -8.36
C ARG A 377 -2.95 17.50 -7.02
N ILE A 378 -2.69 16.43 -6.27
CA ILE A 378 -1.97 16.50 -4.98
C ILE A 378 -0.56 17.08 -5.19
N LEU A 379 0.21 16.51 -6.12
CA LEU A 379 1.59 16.94 -6.39
C LEU A 379 1.65 18.40 -6.91
N THR A 380 0.65 18.82 -7.69
CA THR A 380 0.52 20.21 -8.19
C THR A 380 0.23 21.18 -7.05
N ASN A 381 -0.61 20.83 -6.07
CA ASN A 381 -0.86 21.65 -4.88
C ASN A 381 0.44 21.88 -4.07
N LEU A 382 1.33 20.88 -4.00
CA LEU A 382 2.64 21.03 -3.37
C LEU A 382 3.59 21.88 -4.22
N SER A 383 3.58 21.73 -5.54
CA SER A 383 4.41 22.54 -6.45
C SER A 383 4.06 24.04 -6.35
N LYS A 384 2.76 24.38 -6.34
CA LYS A 384 2.24 25.76 -6.14
C LYS A 384 2.57 26.39 -4.77
N ALA A 385 2.99 25.60 -3.79
CA ALA A 385 3.44 26.09 -2.48
C ALA A 385 4.99 26.09 -2.34
N SER A 386 5.70 25.70 -3.40
CA SER A 386 7.16 25.58 -3.42
C SER A 386 7.85 26.86 -3.87
N SER A 387 9.14 26.94 -3.55
CA SER A 387 10.10 27.92 -4.06
C SER A 387 11.23 27.18 -4.80
N ALA A 388 12.09 27.89 -5.54
CA ALA A 388 13.28 27.29 -6.17
C ALA A 388 14.21 26.57 -5.17
N SER A 389 14.09 26.86 -3.87
CA SER A 389 14.86 26.23 -2.78
C SER A 389 14.20 25.00 -2.14
N THR A 390 12.95 24.72 -2.51
CA THR A 390 12.13 23.61 -1.99
C THR A 390 12.49 22.31 -2.72
N LYS A 391 12.43 21.19 -2.00
CA LYS A 391 12.52 19.83 -2.56
C LYS A 391 11.25 19.04 -2.26
N LEU A 392 10.89 18.15 -3.18
CA LEU A 392 9.98 17.05 -2.91
C LEU A 392 10.82 15.78 -2.76
N ILE A 393 10.51 14.99 -1.75
CA ILE A 393 11.07 13.67 -1.51
C ILE A 393 9.89 12.69 -1.55
N LEU A 394 9.64 12.13 -2.73
CA LEU A 394 8.60 11.12 -2.95
C LEU A 394 9.19 9.73 -2.65
N VAL A 395 8.53 8.95 -1.80
CA VAL A 395 8.91 7.58 -1.45
C VAL A 395 7.75 6.65 -1.71
N GLU A 396 7.84 5.87 -2.78
CA GLU A 396 6.83 4.88 -3.18
C GLU A 396 7.49 3.51 -3.40
N ARG A 397 6.68 2.47 -3.52
CA ARG A 397 7.16 1.20 -4.08
C ARG A 397 6.93 1.24 -5.59
N THR A 398 7.80 0.58 -6.33
CA THR A 398 7.66 0.45 -7.79
C THR A 398 7.47 -1.00 -8.18
N VAL A 399 6.44 -1.27 -8.98
CA VAL A 399 6.26 -2.54 -9.70
C VAL A 399 7.25 -2.65 -10.86
N THR A 400 7.54 -3.88 -11.29
CA THR A 400 8.33 -4.17 -12.49
C THR A 400 7.48 -3.99 -13.75
N ASN A 401 8.14 -3.69 -14.88
CA ASN A 401 7.48 -3.57 -16.17
C ASN A 401 7.46 -4.93 -16.87
N TRP A 402 6.28 -5.49 -17.10
CA TRP A 402 6.06 -6.90 -17.43
C TRP A 402 6.05 -7.21 -18.94
N SER A 403 6.85 -6.51 -19.76
CA SER A 403 6.96 -6.85 -21.19
C SER A 403 8.33 -6.59 -21.81
N GLY A 404 8.85 -7.59 -22.54
CA GLY A 404 10.04 -7.43 -23.38
C GLY A 404 9.87 -6.48 -24.57
N GLN A 405 8.64 -6.02 -24.86
CA GLN A 405 8.38 -4.95 -25.82
C GLN A 405 8.67 -3.56 -25.22
N SER A 406 8.34 -3.34 -23.94
CA SER A 406 8.54 -2.04 -23.27
C SER A 406 10.00 -1.62 -23.09
N VAL A 407 10.96 -2.45 -23.51
CA VAL A 407 12.39 -2.08 -23.50
C VAL A 407 12.82 -1.35 -24.76
N ASN A 408 12.19 -1.65 -25.90
CA ASN A 408 12.35 -0.85 -27.11
C ASN A 408 11.42 0.37 -27.09
N ASP A 409 10.26 0.24 -26.44
CA ASP A 409 9.25 1.29 -26.28
C ASP A 409 9.27 1.97 -24.89
N CYS A 410 10.38 1.91 -24.15
CA CYS A 410 10.55 2.76 -22.97
C CYS A 410 10.44 4.20 -23.47
N PRO A 411 9.38 4.96 -23.10
CA PRO A 411 9.03 6.16 -23.84
C PRO A 411 10.18 7.15 -23.69
N LEU A 412 10.84 7.49 -24.81
CA LEU A 412 12.04 8.34 -24.88
C LEU A 412 11.93 9.56 -23.96
N LYS A 413 10.73 10.14 -23.89
CA LYS A 413 10.27 11.17 -22.96
C LYS A 413 10.72 10.99 -21.49
N SER A 414 10.67 9.79 -20.92
CA SER A 414 11.11 9.53 -19.54
C SER A 414 12.63 9.64 -19.39
N TRP A 415 13.39 9.15 -20.38
CA TRP A 415 14.84 9.34 -20.44
C TRP A 415 15.22 10.80 -20.72
N ASP A 416 14.47 11.51 -21.55
CA ASP A 416 14.65 12.96 -21.80
C ASP A 416 14.45 13.76 -20.49
N ILE A 417 13.39 13.46 -19.73
CA ILE A 417 13.12 14.05 -18.40
C ILE A 417 14.27 13.75 -17.41
N LEU A 418 14.80 12.53 -17.44
CA LEU A 418 15.87 12.06 -16.54
C LEU A 418 17.29 12.34 -17.04
N SER A 419 17.48 13.00 -18.18
CA SER A 419 18.79 13.25 -18.80
C SER A 419 19.82 13.96 -17.89
N GLU A 420 19.35 14.80 -16.95
CA GLU A 420 20.16 15.46 -15.92
C GLU A 420 20.13 14.76 -14.55
N ALA A 421 19.32 13.71 -14.37
CA ALA A 421 19.05 13.08 -13.08
C ALA A 421 20.14 12.06 -12.70
N ARG A 422 20.48 12.00 -11.41
CA ARG A 422 21.39 10.99 -10.88
C ARG A 422 20.65 9.68 -10.63
N VAL A 423 20.72 8.76 -11.59
CA VAL A 423 20.13 7.41 -11.52
C VAL A 423 21.22 6.36 -11.27
N PRO A 424 21.18 5.60 -10.14
CA PRO A 424 22.13 4.51 -9.86
C PRO A 424 22.06 3.37 -10.89
N LYS A 425 23.18 2.67 -11.15
CA LYS A 425 23.24 1.56 -12.11
C LYS A 425 22.21 0.46 -11.84
N ASN A 426 22.02 0.07 -10.58
CA ASN A 426 21.01 -0.93 -10.14
C ASN A 426 19.55 -0.43 -10.22
N VAL A 427 19.34 0.80 -10.69
CA VAL A 427 18.01 1.37 -10.99
C VAL A 427 17.86 1.60 -12.50
N GLN A 428 18.96 1.75 -13.25
CA GLN A 428 18.94 1.87 -14.71
C GLN A 428 18.33 0.62 -15.37
N SER A 429 18.58 -0.58 -14.84
CA SER A 429 17.92 -1.82 -15.33
C SER A 429 16.40 -1.80 -15.21
N SER A 430 15.81 -1.00 -14.31
CA SER A 430 14.34 -0.86 -14.26
C SER A 430 13.75 -0.05 -15.41
N PHE A 431 14.57 0.76 -16.11
CA PHE A 431 14.16 1.56 -17.27
C PHE A 431 14.45 0.89 -18.62
N CYS A 432 15.28 -0.16 -18.64
CA CYS A 432 15.66 -0.92 -19.83
C CYS A 432 16.21 -2.28 -19.40
N HIS A 433 15.77 -3.40 -20.00
CA HIS A 433 16.45 -4.69 -19.79
C HIS A 433 17.92 -4.52 -20.18
N ASN A 434 18.79 -4.74 -19.21
CA ASN A 434 20.21 -4.89 -19.44
C ASN A 434 20.47 -6.39 -19.63
N GLU A 435 21.09 -6.79 -20.74
CA GLU A 435 21.45 -8.20 -20.98
C GLU A 435 22.37 -8.78 -19.89
N ASP A 436 23.15 -7.92 -19.20
CA ASP A 436 23.99 -8.30 -18.07
C ASP A 436 23.22 -8.48 -16.74
N HIS A 437 21.96 -8.02 -16.64
CA HIS A 437 21.16 -8.16 -15.42
C HIS A 437 20.35 -9.47 -15.48
N PRO A 438 20.34 -10.30 -14.42
CA PRO A 438 19.62 -11.57 -14.46
C PRO A 438 18.12 -11.35 -14.68
N ALA A 439 17.65 -11.63 -15.90
CA ALA A 439 16.24 -11.43 -16.30
C ALA A 439 15.27 -12.09 -15.31
N ILE A 440 15.66 -13.19 -14.67
CA ILE A 440 14.88 -13.89 -13.64
C ILE A 440 14.45 -13.00 -12.45
N LEU A 441 15.21 -11.97 -12.07
CA LEU A 441 14.84 -11.02 -11.00
C LEU A 441 13.77 -10.01 -11.44
N GLU A 442 13.59 -9.84 -12.75
CA GLU A 442 12.59 -8.98 -13.38
C GLU A 442 11.37 -9.81 -13.82
N GLU A 443 11.59 -11.04 -14.30
CA GLU A 443 10.59 -11.98 -14.86
C GLU A 443 9.87 -12.86 -13.81
N THR A 444 10.49 -13.21 -12.68
CA THR A 444 9.78 -13.95 -11.61
C THR A 444 9.07 -13.03 -10.62
N GLY A 445 9.20 -11.71 -10.84
CA GLY A 445 8.62 -10.67 -10.02
C GLY A 445 9.24 -10.61 -8.63
N ARG A 446 8.83 -9.58 -7.88
CA ARG A 446 9.05 -9.52 -6.44
C ARG A 446 7.69 -9.81 -5.83
N PRO A 447 7.21 -11.06 -5.74
CA PRO A 447 5.77 -11.38 -5.67
C PRO A 447 4.99 -10.63 -4.56
N LEU A 448 5.69 -10.20 -3.50
CA LEU A 448 5.11 -9.31 -2.49
C LEU A 448 4.67 -7.93 -3.01
N ILE A 449 5.33 -7.31 -4.00
CA ILE A 449 4.88 -6.01 -4.56
C ILE A 449 3.59 -6.19 -5.36
N ASP A 450 3.52 -7.21 -6.20
CA ASP A 450 2.36 -7.46 -7.05
C ASP A 450 1.14 -7.86 -6.19
N LEU A 451 1.35 -8.59 -5.09
CA LEU A 451 0.33 -8.85 -4.07
C LEU A 451 -0.11 -7.58 -3.32
N LEU A 452 0.80 -6.63 -3.06
CA LEU A 452 0.47 -5.35 -2.42
C LEU A 452 -0.26 -4.38 -3.36
N ASP A 453 0.01 -4.46 -4.67
CA ASP A 453 -0.73 -3.74 -5.71
C ASP A 453 -2.14 -4.29 -5.88
N ALA A 454 -2.26 -5.62 -6.01
CA ALA A 454 -3.56 -6.29 -6.02
C ALA A 454 -4.40 -5.94 -4.78
N GLN A 455 -3.76 -5.75 -3.61
CA GLN A 455 -4.43 -5.28 -2.40
C GLN A 455 -4.90 -3.81 -2.48
N LEU A 456 -4.23 -2.93 -3.23
CA LEU A 456 -4.69 -1.55 -3.43
C LEU A 456 -5.97 -1.48 -4.26
N MET A 457 -6.06 -2.29 -5.32
CA MET A 457 -7.23 -2.42 -6.18
C MET A 457 -8.49 -2.85 -5.41
N LEU A 458 -8.34 -3.56 -4.27
CA LEU A 458 -9.46 -3.94 -3.41
C LEU A 458 -10.06 -2.75 -2.63
N TYR A 459 -9.26 -1.74 -2.28
CA TYR A 459 -9.74 -0.56 -1.54
C TYR A 459 -10.59 0.37 -2.41
N GLY A 460 -10.19 0.55 -3.67
CA GLY A 460 -10.74 1.55 -4.59
C GLY A 460 -9.75 1.94 -5.70
N PRO A 461 -9.52 3.25 -5.96
CA PRO A 461 -8.79 3.73 -7.15
C PRO A 461 -7.26 3.72 -7.03
N GLY A 462 -6.70 3.13 -5.96
CA GLY A 462 -5.27 3.10 -5.69
C GLY A 462 -4.52 2.05 -6.53
N ARG A 463 -3.24 2.32 -6.81
CA ARG A 463 -2.31 1.41 -7.48
C ARG A 463 -0.85 1.76 -7.19
N GLU A 464 0.00 0.74 -7.14
CA GLU A 464 1.44 0.88 -7.34
C GLU A 464 1.69 1.30 -8.80
N ARG A 465 2.89 1.80 -9.07
CA ARG A 465 3.27 2.33 -10.39
C ARG A 465 4.66 1.88 -10.78
N THR A 466 4.95 1.83 -12.07
CA THR A 466 6.32 1.66 -12.55
C THR A 466 7.12 2.93 -12.23
N LEU A 467 8.45 2.86 -12.37
CA LEU A 467 9.29 4.03 -12.13
C LEU A 467 9.08 5.11 -13.20
N GLU A 468 8.76 4.71 -14.44
CA GLU A 468 8.45 5.58 -15.57
C GLU A 468 7.15 6.35 -15.31
N GLU A 469 6.08 5.67 -14.89
CA GLU A 469 4.80 6.28 -14.55
C GLU A 469 4.96 7.35 -13.45
N LEU A 470 5.73 7.08 -12.39
CA LEU A 470 6.02 8.06 -11.34
C LEU A 470 6.80 9.29 -11.88
N VAL A 471 7.76 9.08 -12.79
CA VAL A 471 8.54 10.16 -13.41
C VAL A 471 7.65 11.04 -14.29
N LEU A 472 6.72 10.44 -15.05
CA LEU A 472 5.76 11.16 -15.89
C LEU A 472 4.79 11.98 -15.03
N LEU A 473 4.22 11.41 -13.97
CA LEU A 473 3.32 12.10 -13.03
C LEU A 473 4.00 13.29 -12.33
N LEU A 474 5.26 13.13 -11.92
CA LEU A 474 6.06 14.21 -11.34
C LEU A 474 6.26 15.34 -12.35
N ASN A 475 6.65 15.01 -13.58
CA ASN A 475 6.87 16.02 -14.62
C ASN A 475 5.58 16.77 -14.98
N GLU A 476 4.44 16.07 -15.09
CA GLU A 476 3.12 16.68 -15.34
C GLU A 476 2.69 17.63 -14.19
N SER A 477 3.00 17.28 -12.95
CA SER A 477 2.71 18.09 -11.76
C SER A 477 3.78 19.16 -11.44
N ASN A 478 4.58 19.54 -12.44
CA ASN A 478 5.67 20.53 -12.36
C ASN A 478 6.76 20.19 -11.32
N TRP A 479 7.25 18.94 -11.32
CA TRP A 479 8.41 18.49 -10.55
C TRP A 479 9.48 17.84 -11.45
N LYS A 480 10.72 18.34 -11.41
CA LYS A 480 11.87 17.72 -12.08
C LYS A 480 12.64 16.83 -11.10
N VAL A 481 12.83 15.56 -11.46
CA VAL A 481 13.66 14.61 -10.71
C VAL A 481 15.14 15.00 -10.85
N GLU A 482 15.86 15.07 -9.73
CA GLU A 482 17.31 15.35 -9.68
C GLU A 482 18.13 14.12 -9.32
N LYS A 483 17.56 13.22 -8.51
CA LYS A 483 18.21 11.98 -8.06
C LYS A 483 17.16 10.92 -7.77
N ILE A 484 17.45 9.68 -8.14
CA ILE A 484 16.72 8.50 -7.68
C ILE A 484 17.61 7.74 -6.69
N SER A 485 17.01 7.18 -5.64
CA SER A 485 17.72 6.37 -4.65
C SER A 485 16.89 5.14 -4.29
N ARG A 486 17.48 3.95 -4.42
CA ARG A 486 16.86 2.66 -4.08
C ARG A 486 17.88 1.85 -3.28
N PRO A 487 17.63 1.54 -2.00
CA PRO A 487 18.59 0.85 -1.15
C PRO A 487 18.64 -0.65 -1.49
N GLY A 488 19.82 -1.14 -1.91
CA GLY A 488 20.05 -2.54 -2.27
C GLY A 488 19.04 -3.05 -3.31
N THR A 489 18.53 -4.26 -3.09
CA THR A 489 17.47 -4.87 -3.90
C THR A 489 16.06 -4.51 -3.43
N SER A 490 15.81 -3.37 -2.77
CA SER A 490 14.44 -2.99 -2.36
C SER A 490 13.54 -2.53 -3.52
N SER A 491 12.23 -2.78 -3.47
CA SER A 491 11.25 -2.08 -4.34
C SER A 491 10.96 -0.65 -3.88
N LEU A 492 11.38 -0.29 -2.66
CA LEU A 492 11.19 1.05 -2.10
C LEU A 492 12.10 2.05 -2.82
N THR A 493 11.52 2.98 -3.55
CA THR A 493 12.22 3.93 -4.40
C THR A 493 11.96 5.35 -3.92
N GLN A 494 13.04 6.11 -3.70
CA GLN A 494 12.98 7.52 -3.36
C GLN A 494 13.34 8.38 -4.58
N LEU A 495 12.43 9.25 -4.98
CA LEU A 495 12.65 10.28 -6.00
C LEU A 495 12.85 11.63 -5.30
N ILE A 496 14.00 12.26 -5.55
CA ILE A 496 14.35 13.57 -5.04
C ILE A 496 14.16 14.58 -6.16
N CYS A 497 13.25 15.54 -5.96
CA CYS A 497 12.79 16.45 -7.00
C CYS A 497 12.92 17.92 -6.58
N LYS A 498 13.01 18.82 -7.58
CA LYS A 498 12.82 20.27 -7.46
C LYS A 498 11.56 20.70 -8.21
N PRO A 499 10.89 21.79 -7.83
CA PRO A 499 9.77 22.31 -8.62
C PRO A 499 10.27 22.81 -9.97
N ILE A 500 9.42 22.70 -10.99
CA ILE A 500 9.57 23.37 -12.29
C ILE A 500 8.81 24.68 -12.19
N ILE A 501 9.52 25.76 -11.84
CA ILE A 501 8.94 27.11 -11.76
C ILE A 501 9.09 27.75 -13.14
N ARG A 502 8.01 28.26 -13.71
CA ARG A 502 8.05 28.99 -14.98
C ARG A 502 8.32 30.47 -14.70
N PRO A 503 8.98 31.22 -15.60
CA PRO A 503 9.27 32.64 -15.36
C PRO A 503 8.01 33.48 -15.10
N GLU A 504 6.89 33.10 -15.73
CA GLU A 504 5.56 33.67 -15.55
C GLU A 504 4.98 33.49 -14.12
N ASP A 505 5.45 32.49 -13.36
CA ASP A 505 5.07 32.30 -11.94
C ASP A 505 5.85 33.25 -10.99
N GLU A 506 6.96 33.86 -11.42
CA GLU A 506 7.75 34.80 -10.60
C GLU A 506 7.16 36.24 -10.60
N GLU A 507 6.34 36.58 -11.59
CA GLU A 507 5.72 37.92 -11.70
C GLU A 507 4.57 38.15 -10.72
N GLU A 508 3.86 37.10 -10.26
CA GLU A 508 2.78 37.23 -9.26
C GLU A 508 3.31 37.49 -7.84
N GLU A 509 4.46 36.93 -7.44
CA GLU A 509 5.08 37.28 -6.14
C GLU A 509 5.81 38.63 -6.19
N THR A 510 6.31 39.05 -7.36
CA THR A 510 6.96 40.36 -7.53
C THR A 510 5.95 41.44 -7.92
N GLY A 511 4.95 41.65 -7.06
CA GLY A 511 3.95 42.71 -7.15
C GLY A 511 4.57 44.10 -7.33
N THR A 512 4.82 44.47 -8.59
CA THR A 512 5.50 45.71 -8.96
C THR A 512 4.55 46.87 -8.73
N TRP A 513 4.73 47.55 -7.60
CA TRP A 513 4.16 48.86 -7.35
C TRP A 513 4.72 49.88 -8.35
N LYS A 514 4.20 49.86 -9.59
CA LYS A 514 4.29 50.98 -10.52
C LYS A 514 3.68 52.17 -9.80
N LYS A 515 4.53 53.09 -9.32
CA LYS A 515 4.12 54.39 -8.79
C LYS A 515 3.22 55.06 -9.82
N ALA A 516 1.91 55.07 -9.56
CA ALA A 516 1.01 55.95 -10.27
C ALA A 516 1.49 57.39 -10.02
N ALA A 517 1.81 58.11 -11.08
CA ALA A 517 2.13 59.53 -10.97
C ALA A 517 0.91 60.25 -10.37
N GLY A 518 1.14 61.00 -9.29
CA GLY A 518 0.05 61.66 -8.57
C GLY A 518 -0.70 62.66 -9.48
N PRO A 519 -2.03 62.75 -9.39
CA PRO A 519 -2.79 63.65 -10.24
C PRO A 519 -2.47 65.11 -9.91
N ALA A 520 -2.18 65.89 -10.96
CA ALA A 520 -2.03 67.33 -10.84
C ALA A 520 -3.35 67.99 -10.41
N ARG A 521 -3.24 69.03 -9.57
CA ARG A 521 -4.35 69.62 -8.83
C ARG A 521 -4.90 70.86 -9.54
N THR A 522 -5.97 70.73 -10.34
CA THR A 522 -6.69 71.87 -10.93
C THR A 522 -8.22 71.76 -10.87
N THR A 523 -8.81 72.62 -10.03
CA THR A 523 -10.07 73.36 -10.25
C THR A 523 -11.32 72.65 -10.81
N SER A 524 -12.30 72.41 -9.93
CA SER A 524 -13.74 72.59 -10.23
C SER A 524 -14.10 74.10 -10.31
N PRO A 525 -15.29 74.56 -10.76
CA PRO A 525 -16.54 73.80 -10.95
C PRO A 525 -17.41 74.12 -12.19
N ALA A 526 -18.33 73.20 -12.54
CA ALA A 526 -19.67 73.52 -13.06
C ALA A 526 -20.64 72.33 -12.88
N LYS A 527 -21.82 72.57 -12.29
CA LYS A 527 -23.02 71.73 -12.46
C LYS A 527 -23.94 72.46 -13.46
N PRO A 528 -24.74 71.76 -14.28
CA PRO A 528 -26.14 71.65 -13.87
C PRO A 528 -26.92 70.39 -14.30
N LYS A 529 -27.91 70.07 -13.44
CA LYS A 529 -29.25 69.52 -13.73
C LYS A 529 -29.44 68.05 -14.14
N SER A 530 -30.44 67.51 -13.44
CA SER A 530 -31.17 66.25 -13.59
C SER A 530 -32.05 66.17 -14.83
N VAL A 531 -32.20 64.96 -15.40
CA VAL A 531 -33.46 64.49 -16.02
C VAL A 531 -33.66 63.01 -15.68
N LEU A 532 -34.83 62.65 -15.16
CA LEU A 532 -35.35 61.28 -15.11
C LEU A 532 -35.86 60.88 -16.49
N GLY A 533 -35.46 59.74 -17.04
CA GLY A 533 -35.94 59.29 -18.34
C GLY A 533 -35.62 57.83 -18.66
N ARG A 534 -36.64 56.98 -18.58
CA ARG A 534 -36.84 55.66 -19.23
C ARG A 534 -35.60 54.96 -19.83
N LEU A 535 -35.30 53.78 -19.30
CA LEU A 535 -34.80 52.66 -20.10
C LEU A 535 -35.76 51.48 -19.94
N ASP A 536 -36.23 50.98 -21.07
CA ASP A 536 -37.13 49.85 -21.22
C ASP A 536 -36.37 48.73 -21.98
N SER A 537 -36.80 47.49 -21.76
CA SER A 537 -36.54 46.32 -22.63
C SER A 537 -35.12 46.09 -23.20
N SER A 538 -34.21 45.47 -22.43
CA SER A 538 -33.13 44.63 -23.01
C SER A 538 -32.51 43.58 -22.06
N VAL A 539 -33.29 43.02 -21.12
CA VAL A 539 -32.90 41.83 -20.34
C VAL A 539 -33.97 40.76 -20.46
N LYS A 540 -33.94 40.02 -21.59
CA LYS A 540 -34.64 38.73 -21.83
C LYS A 540 -34.34 38.17 -23.23
N ALA A 541 -33.06 38.05 -23.58
CA ALA A 541 -32.63 37.50 -24.87
C ALA A 541 -31.24 36.82 -24.80
N GLN A 542 -30.94 36.07 -23.73
CA GLN A 542 -29.76 35.18 -23.68
C GLN A 542 -29.86 34.01 -22.68
N GLU A 543 -31.06 33.70 -22.19
CA GLU A 543 -31.35 32.55 -21.29
C GLU A 543 -32.47 31.67 -21.88
N ARG A 544 -32.40 31.37 -23.17
CA ARG A 544 -33.40 30.54 -23.89
C ARG A 544 -32.82 29.58 -24.93
N GLU A 545 -31.54 29.22 -24.79
CA GLU A 545 -30.83 28.34 -25.74
C GLU A 545 -30.05 27.20 -25.03
N GLN A 546 -30.49 26.82 -23.83
CA GLN A 546 -29.98 25.65 -23.07
C GLN A 546 -31.09 24.88 -22.33
N ALA A 547 -32.34 24.99 -22.78
CA ALA A 547 -33.50 24.32 -22.19
C ALA A 547 -34.38 23.63 -23.26
N HIS A 548 -33.73 23.00 -24.25
CA HIS A 548 -34.43 22.34 -25.35
C HIS A 548 -33.71 21.08 -25.89
N GLU A 549 -33.17 20.26 -24.99
CA GLU A 549 -32.70 18.90 -25.32
C GLU A 549 -33.10 17.82 -24.29
N GLU A 550 -33.52 18.18 -23.07
CA GLU A 550 -34.08 17.24 -22.07
C GLU A 550 -35.61 17.26 -22.00
N GLN A 551 -36.33 17.02 -23.12
CA GLN A 551 -37.76 16.65 -23.02
C GLN A 551 -38.36 15.86 -24.19
N VAL A 552 -37.59 15.02 -24.90
CA VAL A 552 -38.13 14.06 -25.88
C VAL A 552 -37.43 12.69 -25.79
N GLN A 553 -37.66 11.94 -24.71
CA GLN A 553 -37.52 10.47 -24.69
C GLN A 553 -38.09 9.80 -23.42
N LEU A 554 -39.38 9.99 -23.15
CA LEU A 554 -40.11 9.23 -22.11
C LEU A 554 -41.62 9.21 -22.42
N THR A 555 -42.07 8.36 -23.35
CA THR A 555 -43.40 7.70 -23.41
C THR A 555 -43.60 6.97 -24.75
N SER A 556 -43.40 5.65 -24.78
CA SER A 556 -44.25 4.71 -25.53
C SER A 556 -43.89 3.25 -25.18
N GLU A 557 -44.87 2.56 -24.58
CA GLU A 557 -45.33 1.20 -24.95
C GLU A 557 -44.27 0.09 -25.10
N SER A 558 -44.11 -0.82 -24.13
CA SER A 558 -44.99 -1.95 -23.77
C SER A 558 -44.99 -3.12 -24.76
N ALA A 559 -44.39 -4.23 -24.31
CA ALA A 559 -44.66 -5.63 -24.66
C ALA A 559 -44.76 -6.04 -26.16
N LEU A 560 -43.80 -6.87 -26.59
CA LEU A 560 -44.10 -8.09 -27.35
C LEU A 560 -42.89 -9.06 -27.29
N VAL A 561 -43.17 -10.33 -27.03
CA VAL A 561 -42.21 -11.44 -27.07
C VAL A 561 -42.11 -11.97 -28.51
N PRO A 562 -40.93 -12.37 -28.98
CA PRO A 562 -40.83 -13.35 -30.06
C PRO A 562 -40.18 -14.66 -29.59
N GLU A 563 -40.85 -15.77 -29.92
CA GLU A 563 -40.28 -17.12 -29.90
C GLU A 563 -39.12 -17.20 -30.91
N ILE A 564 -38.09 -18.01 -30.62
CA ILE A 564 -37.08 -18.39 -31.61
C ILE A 564 -37.45 -19.76 -32.16
N THR A 565 -38.07 -19.76 -33.34
CA THR A 565 -38.40 -20.96 -34.10
C THR A 565 -37.15 -21.53 -34.78
N VAL A 566 -37.04 -22.86 -34.80
CA VAL A 566 -35.98 -23.57 -35.54
C VAL A 566 -36.22 -23.47 -37.04
N THR A 567 -35.19 -23.12 -37.81
CA THR A 567 -35.10 -23.43 -39.25
C THR A 567 -33.76 -24.07 -39.57
N SER A 568 -33.83 -25.29 -40.10
CA SER A 568 -32.73 -26.02 -40.73
C SER A 568 -32.32 -25.39 -42.06
N ASP A 569 -31.04 -25.53 -42.43
CA ASP A 569 -30.71 -26.05 -43.76
C ASP A 569 -29.31 -26.68 -43.81
N GLU A 570 -29.17 -27.72 -44.64
CA GLU A 570 -27.93 -28.44 -44.96
C GLU A 570 -27.14 -27.65 -46.04
N ALA A 571 -25.88 -27.88 -46.42
CA ALA A 571 -24.85 -28.91 -46.21
C ALA A 571 -23.45 -28.24 -46.48
N THR A 572 -22.27 -28.86 -46.63
CA THR A 572 -21.80 -30.26 -46.77
C THR A 572 -20.43 -30.46 -46.09
N ARG A 573 -20.19 -31.69 -45.58
CA ARG A 573 -18.96 -32.51 -45.67
C ARG A 573 -17.57 -31.85 -45.61
N ASP A 574 -16.77 -32.29 -44.63
CA ASP A 574 -15.75 -33.32 -44.93
C ASP A 574 -15.60 -34.31 -43.75
N GLU A 575 -15.05 -35.51 -44.00
CA GLU A 575 -15.01 -36.64 -43.05
C GLU A 575 -13.68 -36.74 -42.27
N GLY A 576 -13.69 -37.32 -41.05
CA GLY A 576 -12.46 -37.39 -40.25
C GLY A 576 -12.50 -38.19 -38.92
N SER A 577 -12.85 -39.48 -38.97
CA SER A 577 -12.65 -40.49 -37.91
C SER A 577 -13.43 -40.36 -36.57
N ARG A 578 -14.12 -41.45 -36.20
CA ARG A 578 -14.73 -41.67 -34.87
C ARG A 578 -13.94 -42.76 -34.10
N GLN A 579 -13.72 -42.55 -32.81
CA GLN A 579 -13.66 -43.62 -31.81
C GLN A 579 -14.38 -43.16 -30.53
N PRO A 580 -15.37 -43.90 -30.00
CA PRO A 580 -15.99 -43.61 -28.72
C PRO A 580 -15.22 -44.26 -27.57
N LEU A 581 -14.86 -43.47 -26.54
CA LEU A 581 -14.35 -43.99 -25.28
C LEU A 581 -15.51 -44.44 -24.36
N LEU A 582 -15.29 -45.53 -23.62
CA LEU A 582 -16.31 -46.14 -22.76
C LEU A 582 -16.63 -45.29 -21.53
N VAL A 583 -17.91 -45.26 -21.16
CA VAL A 583 -18.40 -44.80 -19.86
C VAL A 583 -18.48 -46.00 -18.91
N PRO A 584 -17.81 -46.01 -17.74
CA PRO A 584 -18.04 -47.02 -16.72
C PRO A 584 -19.33 -46.71 -15.93
N GLN A 585 -20.28 -47.64 -15.93
CA GLN A 585 -21.39 -47.60 -14.96
C GLN A 585 -20.86 -47.99 -13.57
N VAL A 586 -21.28 -47.26 -12.53
CA VAL A 586 -21.08 -47.66 -11.13
C VAL A 586 -22.34 -48.35 -10.63
N SER A 587 -22.21 -49.63 -10.29
CA SER A 587 -23.31 -50.46 -9.78
C SER A 587 -23.53 -50.23 -8.29
N ILE A 588 -24.81 -50.09 -7.90
CA ILE A 588 -25.25 -50.06 -6.49
C ILE A 588 -25.54 -51.51 -6.06
N GLN A 589 -25.06 -51.90 -4.88
CA GLN A 589 -25.56 -53.07 -4.15
C GLN A 589 -25.81 -52.74 -2.68
N SER A 590 -27.03 -53.03 -2.24
CA SER A 590 -27.51 -53.08 -0.85
C SER A 590 -27.17 -54.47 -0.27
N ALA A 591 -26.57 -54.54 0.92
CA ALA A 591 -27.23 -54.76 2.23
C ALA A 591 -27.13 -56.23 2.67
N ASP A 592 -26.87 -56.44 3.97
CA ASP A 592 -27.43 -57.50 4.81
C ASP A 592 -26.97 -57.32 6.28
N ASP A 593 -27.91 -57.60 7.18
CA ASP A 593 -27.97 -57.51 8.64
C ASP A 593 -26.98 -58.45 9.40
N GLU A 594 -26.78 -58.54 10.74
CA GLU A 594 -27.30 -57.99 12.02
C GLU A 594 -26.27 -58.42 13.15
N PRO A 595 -26.50 -58.43 14.49
CA PRO A 595 -27.15 -57.47 15.41
C PRO A 595 -26.34 -57.15 16.72
N MET A 596 -26.84 -56.15 17.48
CA MET A 596 -26.92 -56.06 18.97
C MET A 596 -25.69 -56.16 19.90
N SER A 597 -25.44 -55.08 20.67
CA SER A 597 -25.61 -55.12 22.15
C SER A 597 -25.89 -53.72 22.73
N GLU A 598 -26.75 -53.66 23.75
CA GLU A 598 -27.28 -52.42 24.33
C GLU A 598 -26.46 -51.95 25.53
N HIS A 599 -26.41 -50.63 25.77
CA HIS A 599 -26.60 -50.11 27.13
C HIS A 599 -27.20 -48.70 27.11
N SER A 600 -28.39 -48.58 27.70
CA SER A 600 -29.11 -47.31 27.84
C SER A 600 -28.63 -46.50 29.05
N SER A 601 -28.58 -45.17 28.88
CA SER A 601 -29.14 -44.28 29.90
C SER A 601 -29.81 -43.12 29.18
N ALA A 602 -30.98 -42.70 29.67
CA ALA A 602 -31.87 -41.75 29.01
C ALA A 602 -32.10 -40.51 29.88
N LEU A 603 -32.79 -39.53 29.30
CA LEU A 603 -33.17 -38.22 29.85
C LEU A 603 -32.01 -37.19 29.80
N ASP A 604 -32.23 -35.93 29.39
CA ASP A 604 -33.51 -35.19 29.41
C ASP A 604 -33.73 -34.32 28.16
N THR A 605 -34.99 -34.11 27.78
CA THR A 605 -35.38 -33.39 26.55
C THR A 605 -35.85 -31.96 26.84
N LYS A 606 -35.22 -30.95 26.20
CA LYS A 606 -35.87 -29.66 25.96
C LYS A 606 -35.65 -29.17 24.54
N SER A 607 -36.74 -29.18 23.78
CA SER A 607 -36.86 -28.60 22.45
C SER A 607 -36.97 -27.07 22.51
N TRP A 608 -36.29 -26.38 21.59
CA TRP A 608 -36.71 -25.07 21.10
C TRP A 608 -36.42 -24.96 19.60
N ILE A 609 -37.50 -24.91 18.82
CA ILE A 609 -37.49 -24.52 17.41
C ILE A 609 -37.77 -23.01 17.38
N VAL A 610 -36.89 -22.21 16.78
CA VAL A 610 -37.22 -20.85 16.34
C VAL A 610 -36.53 -20.60 15.00
N GLY A 611 -37.32 -20.17 14.00
CA GLY A 611 -36.83 -19.81 12.66
C GLY A 611 -36.29 -18.37 12.58
N PRO A 612 -35.93 -17.89 11.38
CA PRO A 612 -35.31 -16.58 11.20
C PRO A 612 -36.32 -15.43 11.36
N LEU A 613 -35.89 -14.33 11.98
CA LEU A 613 -36.66 -13.08 12.07
C LEU A 613 -35.98 -11.97 11.25
N ASN A 614 -36.75 -11.42 10.31
CA ASN A 614 -36.37 -10.28 9.48
C ASN A 614 -36.42 -8.93 10.25
N ARG A 615 -35.79 -7.91 9.65
CA ARG A 615 -35.89 -6.48 9.99
C ARG A 615 -37.35 -5.99 10.08
N PRO A 616 -37.66 -4.86 10.78
CA PRO A 616 -37.39 -3.49 10.29
C PRO A 616 -36.91 -2.54 11.43
N ILE A 617 -36.56 -1.26 11.24
CA ILE A 617 -36.69 -0.27 10.14
C ILE A 617 -35.30 0.32 9.86
#